data_AF-A0A2A5DGY2-F1
#
_entry.id   AF-A0A2A5DGY2-F1
#
_cell.length_a   1.000
_cell.length_b   1.000
_cell.length_c   1.000
_cell.angle_alpha   90.00
_cell.angle_beta   90.00
_cell.angle_gamma   90.00
#
_symmetry.space_group_name_H-M   'P 1'
#
loop_
_entity.id
_entity.type
_entity.pdbx_description
1 polymer ?
#
loop_
_entity_poly.entity_id
_entity_poly.type
_entity_poly.pdbx_seq_one_letter_code
_entity_poly.pdbx_strand_id
1 'polypeptide(L)'
;MVRVGVVIHPADWEFGGYHEIRQPKSRYKIIDQNQLIISGGQHTTMPIINKIDEEVKTRQQSQGNIDENLFSSSIALGHDQFNKKYRMDLKSRGHSRIINNEGDNNTLNKTKTAYGITTNDIPF
;
A
#
# COMPACT_ATOMS: atom_id res chain seq x y z
N MET A 1 -12.12 -4.43 1.96
CA MET A 1 -13.57 -4.69 1.81
C MET A 1 -14.11 -4.15 0.49
N VAL A 2 -13.88 -2.88 0.13
CA VAL A 2 -14.27 -2.33 -1.19
C VAL A 2 -13.70 -3.14 -2.36
N ARG A 3 -12.38 -3.40 -2.38
CA ARG A 3 -11.72 -4.19 -3.44
C ARG A 3 -12.29 -5.61 -3.62
N VAL A 4 -12.80 -6.20 -2.54
CA VAL A 4 -13.32 -7.58 -2.54
C VAL A 4 -14.84 -7.58 -2.77
N GLY A 5 -15.44 -6.42 -3.04
CA GLY A 5 -16.87 -6.26 -3.33
C GLY A 5 -17.81 -6.34 -2.12
N VAL A 6 -17.28 -6.43 -0.89
CA VAL A 6 -18.12 -6.55 0.33
C VAL A 6 -18.91 -5.27 0.60
N VAL A 7 -18.34 -4.12 0.26
CA VAL A 7 -18.97 -2.80 0.37
C VAL A 7 -18.66 -1.98 -0.88
N ILE A 8 -19.53 -1.03 -1.21
CA ILE A 8 -19.35 -0.17 -2.39
C ILE A 8 -18.48 1.03 -2.01
N HIS A 9 -18.70 1.60 -0.82
CA HIS A 9 -17.96 2.75 -0.34
C HIS A 9 -17.14 2.42 0.92
N PRO A 10 -15.93 2.98 1.12
CA PRO A 10 -15.19 2.82 2.38
C PRO A 10 -15.97 3.30 3.63
N ALA A 11 -16.92 4.22 3.44
CA ALA A 11 -17.82 4.69 4.51
C ALA A 11 -18.82 3.62 4.96
N ASP A 12 -19.11 2.62 4.14
CA ASP A 12 -20.02 1.54 4.54
C ASP A 12 -19.31 0.49 5.42
N TRP A 13 -17.99 0.64 5.60
CA TRP A 13 -17.18 -0.25 6.43
C TRP A 13 -16.82 0.40 7.77
N GLU A 14 -17.53 -0.02 8.83
CA GLU A 14 -17.35 0.54 10.19
C GLU A 14 -15.94 0.28 10.74
N PHE A 15 -15.36 -0.89 10.49
CA PHE A 15 -14.07 -1.31 11.06
C PHE A 15 -12.85 -0.76 10.30
N GLY A 16 -12.99 0.35 9.58
CA GLY A 16 -11.93 0.98 8.81
C GLY A 16 -11.52 2.35 9.36
N GLY A 17 -10.31 2.80 9.01
CA GLY A 17 -9.82 4.13 9.37
C GLY A 17 -10.56 5.29 8.68
N TYR A 18 -11.46 5.01 7.72
CA TYR A 18 -12.20 6.04 6.97
C TYR A 18 -12.99 6.98 7.88
N HIS A 19 -13.69 6.42 8.88
CA HIS A 19 -14.46 7.17 9.85
C HIS A 19 -13.56 7.91 10.83
N GLU A 20 -12.49 7.28 11.29
CA GLU A 20 -11.61 7.84 12.31
C GLU A 20 -10.79 9.03 11.82
N ILE A 21 -10.42 9.04 10.54
CA ILE A 21 -9.75 10.19 9.92
C ILE A 21 -10.69 11.40 9.84
N ARG A 22 -11.99 11.18 9.61
CA ARG A 22 -13.00 12.25 9.46
C ARG A 22 -13.58 12.72 10.78
N GLN A 23 -13.87 11.78 11.68
CA GLN A 23 -14.54 12.00 12.95
C GLN A 23 -13.78 11.22 14.03
N PRO A 24 -12.64 11.74 14.50
CA PRO A 24 -11.85 11.07 15.53
C PRO A 24 -12.64 10.96 16.83
N LYS A 25 -12.67 9.76 17.41
CA LYS A 25 -13.30 9.53 18.72
C LYS A 25 -12.53 10.27 19.81
N SER A 26 -13.21 10.76 20.84
CA SER A 26 -12.53 11.42 21.98
C SER A 26 -11.70 10.42 22.81
N ARG A 27 -12.17 9.17 22.93
CA ARG A 27 -11.51 8.06 23.63
C ARG A 27 -11.22 6.90 22.67
N TYR A 28 -10.17 6.13 22.97
CA TYR A 28 -9.72 4.97 22.18
C TYR A 28 -9.40 5.29 20.72
N LYS A 29 -8.66 6.38 20.49
CA LYS A 29 -8.09 6.69 19.18
C LYS A 29 -7.04 5.65 18.82
N ILE A 30 -7.18 5.07 17.63
CA ILE A 30 -6.21 4.17 16.98
C ILE A 30 -5.25 5.00 16.12
N ILE A 31 -5.75 6.06 15.48
CA ILE A 31 -4.96 6.96 14.63
C ILE A 31 -4.55 8.19 15.42
N ASP A 32 -3.24 8.45 15.50
CA ASP A 32 -2.71 9.73 15.94
C ASP A 32 -2.89 10.78 14.82
N GLN A 33 -3.94 11.59 14.95
CA GLN A 33 -4.24 12.63 13.97
C GLN A 33 -3.16 13.71 13.86
N ASN A 34 -2.49 14.05 14.96
CA ASN A 34 -1.46 15.09 14.93
C ASN A 34 -0.27 14.60 14.12
N GLN A 35 0.17 13.36 14.36
CA GLN A 35 1.25 12.76 13.59
C GLN A 35 0.87 12.53 12.12
N LEU A 36 -0.39 12.19 11.84
CA LEU A 36 -0.88 12.07 10.46
C LEU A 36 -0.77 13.42 9.72
N ILE A 37 -1.14 14.53 10.36
CA ILE A 37 -1.05 15.87 9.79
C ILE A 37 0.41 16.27 9.54
N ILE A 38 1.27 16.08 10.55
CA ILE A 38 2.70 16.42 10.49
C ILE A 38 3.41 15.61 9.41
N SER A 39 3.21 14.29 9.38
CA SER A 39 3.84 13.40 8.37
C SER A 39 3.31 13.64 6.97
N GLY A 40 2.06 14.06 6.84
CA GLY A 40 1.47 14.51 5.57
C GLY A 40 1.98 15.87 5.08
N GLY A 41 2.80 16.57 5.87
CA GLY A 41 3.28 17.92 5.55
C GLY A 41 2.17 18.97 5.53
N GLN A 42 1.07 18.72 6.23
CA GLN A 42 -0.09 19.61 6.29
C GLN A 42 -0.16 20.27 7.67
N HIS A 43 -0.98 21.32 7.76
CA HIS A 43 -1.28 21.99 9.04
C HIS A 43 -2.70 21.69 9.53
N THR A 44 -3.51 20.98 8.73
CA THR A 44 -4.93 20.74 9.01
C THR A 44 -5.35 19.39 8.43
N THR A 45 -6.42 18.80 8.98
CA THR A 45 -6.97 17.50 8.53
C THR A 45 -7.73 17.61 7.21
N MET A 46 -8.34 18.75 6.91
CA MET A 46 -9.19 18.95 5.72
C MET A 46 -8.51 18.61 4.38
N PRO A 47 -7.26 19.06 4.10
CA PRO A 47 -6.55 18.67 2.87
C PRO A 47 -6.38 17.16 2.73
N ILE A 48 -6.14 16.45 3.84
CA ILE A 48 -5.96 15.00 3.86
C ILE A 48 -7.28 14.30 3.53
N ILE A 49 -8.37 14.75 4.15
CA ILE A 49 -9.72 14.21 3.89
C ILE A 49 -10.11 14.43 2.43
N ASN A 50 -9.92 15.65 1.91
CA ASN A 50 -10.24 15.99 0.53
C ASN A 50 -9.47 15.12 -0.46
N LYS A 51 -8.16 14.94 -0.24
CA LYS A 51 -7.34 14.06 -1.07
C LYS A 51 -7.84 12.61 -1.06
N ILE A 52 -8.21 12.10 0.11
CA ILE A 52 -8.78 10.75 0.22
C ILE A 52 -10.11 10.66 -0.56
N ASP A 53 -10.99 11.66 -0.45
CA ASP A 53 -12.26 11.66 -1.16
C ASP A 53 -12.09 11.75 -2.68
N GLU A 54 -11.13 12.55 -3.15
CA GLU A 54 -10.74 12.61 -4.57
C GLU A 54 -10.24 11.25 -5.04
N GLU A 55 -9.30 10.64 -4.33
CA GLU A 55 -8.78 9.31 -4.69
C GLU A 55 -9.87 8.24 -4.70
N VAL A 56 -10.80 8.26 -3.73
CA VAL A 56 -11.92 7.32 -3.66
C VAL A 56 -12.85 7.51 -4.86
N LYS A 57 -13.16 8.75 -5.25
CA LYS A 57 -13.97 9.05 -6.44
C LYS A 57 -13.28 8.60 -7.72
N THR A 58 -12.00 8.93 -7.90
CA THR A 58 -11.22 8.51 -9.07
C THR A 58 -11.19 7.00 -9.21
N ARG A 59 -10.96 6.28 -8.09
CA ARG A 59 -10.93 4.81 -8.09
C ARG A 59 -12.30 4.17 -8.33
N GLN A 60 -13.40 4.79 -7.89
CA GLN A 60 -14.75 4.31 -8.22
C GLN A 60 -15.09 4.50 -9.69
N GLN A 61 -14.61 5.58 -10.31
CA GLN A 61 -14.84 5.88 -11.73
C GLN A 61 -14.02 4.99 -12.66
N SER A 62 -12.79 4.64 -12.27
CA SER A 62 -12.00 3.64 -12.98
C SER A 62 -12.59 2.24 -12.71
N GLN A 63 -13.48 1.75 -13.57
CA GLN A 63 -14.09 0.41 -13.51
C GLN A 63 -13.08 -0.73 -13.74
N GLY A 64 -12.05 -0.84 -12.91
CA GLY A 64 -11.02 -1.86 -13.03
C GLY A 64 -10.48 -2.29 -11.68
N ASN A 65 -10.18 -3.58 -11.56
CA ASN A 65 -9.36 -4.11 -10.48
C ASN A 65 -7.92 -3.67 -10.76
N ILE A 66 -7.61 -2.41 -10.47
CA ILE A 66 -6.27 -1.84 -10.59
C ILE A 66 -5.48 -2.42 -9.42
N ASP A 67 -4.98 -3.63 -9.59
CA ASP A 67 -3.90 -4.12 -8.75
C ASP A 67 -2.72 -3.20 -9.06
N GLU A 68 -2.48 -2.21 -8.21
CA GLU A 68 -1.33 -1.32 -8.34
C GLU A 68 -0.09 -2.19 -8.17
N ASN A 69 0.47 -2.63 -9.30
CA ASN A 69 1.57 -3.60 -9.36
C ASN A 69 2.76 -3.14 -8.52
N LEU A 70 2.96 -1.82 -8.45
CA LEU A 70 3.89 -1.11 -7.57
C LEU A 70 3.81 -1.57 -6.12
N PHE A 71 2.61 -1.78 -5.55
CA PHE A 71 2.45 -2.16 -4.15
C PHE A 71 2.26 -3.67 -3.96
N SER A 72 1.57 -4.34 -4.88
CA SER A 72 1.28 -5.77 -4.74
C SER A 72 2.53 -6.63 -4.93
N SER A 73 3.39 -6.25 -5.90
CA SER A 73 4.61 -6.98 -6.23
C SER A 73 5.85 -6.51 -5.48
N SER A 74 5.86 -5.29 -4.91
CA SER A 74 7.02 -4.75 -4.21
C SER A 74 7.11 -5.18 -2.74
N ILE A 75 8.33 -5.25 -2.23
CA ILE A 75 8.64 -5.35 -0.79
C ILE A 75 9.06 -3.99 -0.22
N ALA A 76 9.78 -3.19 -1.01
CA ALA A 76 10.23 -1.88 -0.61
C ALA A 76 10.09 -0.90 -1.77
N LEU A 77 9.55 0.28 -1.48
CA LEU A 77 9.38 1.37 -2.43
C LEU A 77 10.03 2.62 -1.83
N GLY A 78 10.83 3.32 -2.62
CA GLY A 78 11.52 4.52 -2.16
C GLY A 78 12.74 4.86 -3.00
N HIS A 79 13.64 5.64 -2.43
CA HIS A 79 14.86 6.07 -3.10
C HIS A 79 15.88 4.92 -3.24
N ASP A 80 16.78 5.02 -4.22
CA ASP A 80 17.74 3.97 -4.56
C ASP A 80 18.65 3.59 -3.36
N GLN A 81 19.16 4.57 -2.63
CA GLN A 81 20.02 4.35 -1.47
C GLN A 81 19.30 3.56 -0.35
N PHE A 82 18.01 3.80 -0.13
CA PHE A 82 17.20 3.03 0.81
C PHE A 82 17.00 1.61 0.32
N ASN A 83 16.64 1.41 -0.94
CA ASN A 83 16.44 0.06 -1.48
C ASN A 83 17.74 -0.76 -1.48
N LYS A 84 18.88 -0.13 -1.77
CA LYS A 84 20.21 -0.77 -1.67
C LYS A 84 20.53 -1.17 -0.24
N LYS A 85 20.36 -0.26 0.72
CA LYS A 85 20.56 -0.55 2.15
C LYS A 85 19.63 -1.66 2.62
N TYR A 86 18.33 -1.55 2.32
CA TYR A 86 17.32 -2.53 2.70
C TYR A 86 17.59 -3.91 2.07
N ARG A 87 18.06 -3.94 0.82
CA ARG A 87 18.50 -5.18 0.16
C ARG A 87 19.68 -5.83 0.88
N MET A 88 20.65 -5.05 1.38
CA MET A 88 21.74 -5.55 2.20
C MET A 88 21.26 -6.09 3.56
N ASP A 89 20.32 -5.39 4.21
CA ASP A 89 19.74 -5.80 5.49
C ASP A 89 18.99 -7.15 5.38
N LEU A 90 18.42 -7.43 4.21
CA LEU A 90 17.78 -8.72 3.90
C LEU A 90 18.77 -9.89 3.73
N LYS A 91 20.08 -9.64 3.68
CA LYS A 91 21.15 -10.66 3.55
C LYS A 91 20.87 -11.65 2.42
N SER A 92 20.83 -12.95 2.71
CA SER A 92 20.57 -14.01 1.73
C SER A 92 19.21 -13.87 1.03
N ARG A 93 18.20 -13.29 1.69
CA ARG A 93 16.87 -13.06 1.12
C ARG A 93 16.82 -11.87 0.17
N GLY A 94 17.79 -10.96 0.23
CA GLY A 94 17.90 -9.79 -0.64
C GLY A 94 18.77 -10.00 -1.87
N HIS A 95 19.64 -11.01 -1.86
CA HIS A 95 20.67 -11.18 -2.89
C HIS A 95 20.08 -11.41 -4.30
N SER A 96 19.05 -12.24 -4.43
CA SER A 96 18.41 -12.57 -5.71
C SER A 96 17.41 -11.52 -6.22
N ARG A 97 17.19 -10.43 -5.48
CA ARG A 97 16.18 -9.43 -5.82
C ARG A 97 16.75 -8.32 -6.68
N ILE A 98 15.97 -7.89 -7.66
CA ILE A 98 16.32 -6.80 -8.58
C ILE A 98 15.61 -5.53 -8.10
N ILE A 99 16.32 -4.40 -8.16
CA ILE A 99 15.75 -3.07 -7.96
C ILE A 99 15.30 -2.58 -9.33
N ASN A 100 14.01 -2.35 -9.49
CA ASN A 100 13.44 -1.78 -10.70
C ASN A 100 13.23 -0.28 -10.48
N ASN A 101 13.52 0.52 -11.50
CA ASN A 101 13.26 1.96 -11.49
C ASN A 101 12.04 2.21 -12.37
N GLU A 102 10.90 2.54 -11.76
CA GLU A 102 9.67 2.93 -12.46
C GLU A 102 9.42 4.42 -12.22
N GLY A 103 9.86 5.26 -13.16
CA GLY A 103 9.77 6.72 -13.05
C GLY A 103 10.59 7.26 -11.87
N ASP A 104 9.95 8.05 -11.01
CA ASP A 104 10.57 8.63 -9.82
C ASP A 104 10.66 7.65 -8.63
N ASN A 105 10.06 6.45 -8.76
CA ASN A 105 9.99 5.47 -7.68
C ASN A 105 10.86 4.26 -7.98
N ASN A 106 11.72 3.88 -7.02
CA ASN A 106 12.48 2.63 -7.12
C ASN A 106 11.78 1.56 -6.27
N THR A 107 11.67 0.36 -6.83
CA THR A 107 11.00 -0.78 -6.19
C THR A 107 11.93 -1.97 -6.05
N LEU A 108 11.88 -2.64 -4.90
CA LEU A 108 12.53 -3.92 -4.65
C LEU A 108 11.47 -5.02 -4.63
N ASN A 109 11.38 -5.80 -5.70
CA ASN A 109 10.24 -6.69 -5.90
C ASN A 109 10.36 -8.04 -5.19
N LYS A 110 9.18 -8.63 -4.95
CA LYS A 110 9.04 -10.03 -4.55
C LYS A 110 9.60 -10.90 -5.67
N THR A 111 10.42 -11.89 -5.31
CA THR A 111 10.74 -12.97 -6.23
C THR A 111 9.43 -13.66 -6.58
N LYS A 112 9.11 -13.76 -7.88
CA LYS A 112 7.90 -14.43 -8.35
C LYS A 112 8.00 -15.89 -7.92
N THR A 113 7.36 -16.22 -6.80
CA THR A 113 7.30 -17.59 -6.31
C THR A 113 6.23 -18.25 -7.17
N ALA A 114 6.58 -19.35 -7.84
CA ALA A 114 5.60 -20.17 -8.55
C ALA A 114 4.71 -20.86 -7.51
N TYR A 115 3.77 -20.12 -6.92
CA TYR A 115 2.65 -20.74 -6.24
C TYR A 115 1.78 -21.37 -7.33
N GLY A 116 2.02 -22.66 -7.56
CA GLY A 116 1.42 -23.42 -8.66
C GLY A 116 2.13 -24.72 -9.02
N ILE A 117 3.32 -25.02 -8.49
CA ILE A 117 3.88 -26.38 -8.65
C ILE A 117 3.19 -27.28 -7.62
N THR A 118 2.05 -27.84 -7.98
CA THR A 118 1.64 -29.12 -7.41
C THR A 118 2.78 -30.10 -7.67
N THR A 119 3.15 -30.88 -6.66
CA THR A 119 4.34 -31.76 -6.57
C THR A 119 4.48 -32.86 -7.65
N ASN A 120 3.84 -32.73 -8.82
CA ASN A 120 3.81 -33.73 -9.88
C ASN A 120 4.72 -33.44 -11.08
N ASP A 121 5.38 -32.28 -11.16
CA ASP A 121 6.16 -31.88 -12.35
C ASP A 121 7.69 -31.93 -12.16
N ILE A 122 8.21 -32.79 -11.28
CA ILE A 122 9.66 -33.07 -11.24
C ILE A 122 9.91 -34.30 -12.12
N PRO A 123 10.70 -34.19 -13.22
CA PRO A 123 11.08 -35.36 -14.00
C PRO A 123 12.12 -36.16 -13.21
N PHE A 124 11.83 -37.43 -12.97
CA PHE A 124 12.87 -38.45 -12.77
C PHE A 124 13.46 -38.82 -14.13
#